data_AF-S3CJI4-F1
#
_entry.id   AF-S3CJI4-F1
#
_cell.length_a   1.000
_cell.length_b   1.000
_cell.length_c   1.000
_cell.angle_alpha   90.00
_cell.angle_beta   90.00
_cell.angle_gamma   90.00
#
_symmetry.space_group_name_H-M   'P 1'
#
loop_
_entity.id
_entity.type
_entity.pdbx_description
1 polymer ?
#
loop_
_entity_poly.entity_id
_entity_poly.type
_entity_poly.pdbx_seq_one_letter_code
_entity_poly.pdbx_strand_id
1 'polypeptide(L)'
;MKKIVFLMLCLLIGASSYAQQKKTVKKKTVKSYTTEQAIAYVEDYFNFYQADWAYDNIEARKVSNNTFYIKVQVCSSKGSCYETEYDYTTNTSQRTNKKKEFWWDTKLYTLVIGSGGKYKMEEKFNY
;
A
#
# COMPACT_ATOMS: atom_id res chain seq x y z
N MET A 1 54.52 29.39 26.39
CA MET A 1 53.99 28.23 25.63
C MET A 1 52.57 27.81 26.05
N LYS A 2 52.25 27.69 27.35
CA LYS A 2 50.90 27.29 27.83
C LYS A 2 49.72 28.15 27.33
N LYS A 3 49.90 29.47 27.17
CA LYS A 3 48.84 30.40 26.72
C LYS A 3 48.47 30.24 25.23
N ILE A 4 49.41 29.82 24.38
CA ILE A 4 49.20 29.65 22.93
C ILE A 4 48.45 28.34 22.66
N VAL A 5 48.75 27.29 23.44
CA VAL A 5 48.07 25.99 23.35
C VAL A 5 46.59 26.12 23.72
N PHE A 6 46.26 26.96 24.71
CA PHE A 6 44.88 27.18 25.14
C PHE A 6 44.04 27.88 24.06
N LEU A 7 44.62 28.86 23.36
CA LEU A 7 43.98 29.56 22.23
C LEU A 7 43.72 28.64 21.03
N MET A 8 44.67 27.76 20.69
CA MET A 8 44.49 26.75 19.64
C MET A 8 43.39 25.74 19.98
N LEU A 9 43.28 25.32 21.25
CA LEU A 9 42.25 24.39 21.69
C LEU A 9 40.84 24.98 21.58
N CYS A 10 40.68 26.27 21.94
CA CYS A 10 39.39 26.96 21.83
C CYS A 10 38.91 27.15 20.38
N LEU A 11 39.84 27.39 19.44
CA LEU A 11 39.54 27.51 18.01
C LEU A 11 39.06 26.18 17.40
N LEU A 12 39.66 25.05 17.81
CA LEU A 12 39.27 23.72 17.32
C LEU A 12 37.88 23.31 17.81
N ILE A 13 37.51 23.65 19.06
CA ILE A 13 36.18 23.37 19.60
C ILE A 13 35.11 24.22 18.89
N GLY A 14 35.39 25.49 18.60
CA GLY A 14 34.48 26.37 17.85
C GLY A 14 34.23 25.91 16.41
N ALA A 15 35.24 25.39 15.72
CA ALA A 15 35.08 24.86 14.36
C ALA A 15 34.25 23.56 14.33
N SER A 16 34.42 22.69 15.34
CA SER A 16 33.67 21.43 15.44
C SER A 16 32.17 21.63 15.72
N SER A 17 31.80 22.66 16.49
CA SER A 17 30.41 22.98 16.80
C SER A 17 29.69 23.70 15.65
N TYR A 18 30.43 24.44 14.80
CA TYR A 18 29.88 25.09 13.61
C TYR A 18 29.59 24.08 12.47
N ALA A 19 30.42 23.03 12.33
CA ALA A 19 30.16 21.95 11.37
C ALA A 19 28.96 21.06 11.72
N GLN A 20 28.51 21.10 12.98
CA GLN A 20 27.29 20.44 13.46
C GLN A 20 26.02 21.27 13.31
N GLN A 21 26.10 22.50 12.76
CA GLN A 21 24.90 23.24 12.35
C GLN A 21 24.24 22.56 11.15
N LYS A 22 23.40 21.57 11.50
CA LYS A 22 22.17 21.19 10.84
C LYS A 22 22.36 20.95 9.33
N LYS A 23 22.77 19.73 8.99
CA LYS A 23 22.04 19.01 7.94
C LYS A 23 20.58 18.97 8.39
N THR A 24 19.83 20.03 8.09
CA THR A 24 18.39 20.01 8.08
C THR A 24 18.07 18.99 6.99
N VAL A 25 17.97 17.72 7.39
CA VAL A 25 17.42 16.67 6.54
C VAL A 25 16.06 17.21 6.17
N LYS A 26 15.92 17.77 4.96
CA LYS A 26 14.66 18.29 4.45
C LYS A 26 13.68 17.15 4.67
N LYS A 27 12.78 17.31 5.64
CA LYS A 27 11.81 16.30 6.03
C LYS A 27 11.07 15.99 4.73
N LYS A 28 11.40 14.85 4.10
CA LYS A 28 10.94 14.54 2.75
C LYS A 28 9.42 14.55 2.85
N THR A 29 8.77 15.54 2.26
CA THR A 29 7.33 15.70 2.40
C THR A 29 6.71 14.43 1.86
N VAL A 30 6.16 13.61 2.75
CA VAL A 30 5.53 12.35 2.36
C VAL A 30 4.32 12.76 1.54
N LYS A 31 4.32 12.41 0.25
CA LYS A 31 3.19 12.64 -0.64
C LYS A 31 1.94 12.07 0.03
N SER A 32 0.91 12.90 0.14
CA SER A 32 -0.38 12.48 0.66
C SER A 32 -1.18 11.89 -0.50
N TYR A 33 -1.67 10.68 -0.31
CA TYR A 33 -2.48 9.96 -1.29
C TYR A 33 -3.95 10.00 -0.88
N THR A 34 -4.84 9.94 -1.87
CA THR A 34 -6.29 9.82 -1.63
C THR A 34 -6.69 8.35 -1.56
N THR A 35 -7.92 8.09 -1.11
CA THR A 35 -8.52 6.74 -1.11
C THR A 35 -8.67 6.18 -2.52
N GLU A 36 -9.00 7.02 -3.49
CA GLU A 36 -9.15 6.63 -4.91
C GLU A 36 -7.79 6.22 -5.50
N GLN A 37 -6.74 6.96 -5.16
CA GLN A 37 -5.37 6.58 -5.53
C GLN A 37 -4.95 5.26 -4.87
N ALA A 38 -5.33 5.05 -3.61
CA ALA A 38 -5.05 3.79 -2.92
C ALA A 38 -5.77 2.62 -3.60
N ILE A 39 -7.03 2.77 -4.00
CA ILE A 39 -7.80 1.75 -4.74
C ILE A 39 -7.09 1.37 -6.04
N ALA A 40 -6.58 2.35 -6.81
CA ALA A 40 -5.83 2.05 -8.04
C ALA A 40 -4.57 1.19 -7.78
N TYR A 41 -3.86 1.38 -6.66
CA TYR A 41 -2.75 0.51 -6.28
C TYR A 41 -3.21 -0.90 -5.83
N VAL A 42 -4.41 -1.02 -5.27
CA VAL A 42 -5.00 -2.31 -4.92
C VAL A 42 -5.38 -3.08 -6.19
N GLU A 43 -6.00 -2.41 -7.16
CA GLU A 43 -6.32 -3.00 -8.46
C GLU A 43 -5.05 -3.47 -9.17
N ASP A 44 -4.00 -2.65 -9.22
CA ASP A 44 -2.69 -3.05 -9.75
C ASP A 44 -2.12 -4.27 -9.01
N TYR A 45 -2.21 -4.30 -7.68
CA TYR A 45 -1.76 -5.44 -6.88
C TYR A 45 -2.47 -6.74 -7.25
N PHE A 46 -3.80 -6.71 -7.32
CA PHE A 46 -4.55 -7.92 -7.66
C PHE A 46 -4.34 -8.34 -9.11
N ASN A 47 -4.28 -7.38 -10.03
CA ASN A 47 -4.05 -7.67 -11.45
C ASN A 47 -2.64 -8.23 -11.72
N PHE A 48 -1.63 -7.81 -10.95
CA PHE A 48 -0.25 -8.24 -11.17
C PHE A 48 0.16 -9.44 -10.29
N TYR A 49 -0.13 -9.42 -8.99
CA TYR A 49 0.34 -10.42 -8.02
C TYR A 49 -0.71 -11.48 -7.67
N GLN A 50 -2.00 -11.22 -7.88
CA GLN A 50 -3.10 -12.14 -7.55
C GLN A 50 -4.01 -12.41 -8.76
N ALA A 51 -3.46 -12.42 -9.97
CA ALA A 51 -4.22 -12.46 -11.22
C ALA A 51 -5.20 -13.66 -11.35
N ASP A 52 -4.90 -14.76 -10.66
CA ASP A 52 -5.74 -15.97 -10.64
C ASP A 52 -7.01 -15.82 -9.78
N TRP A 53 -7.10 -14.77 -8.96
CA TRP A 53 -8.15 -14.58 -7.97
C TRP A 53 -9.10 -13.46 -8.40
N ALA A 54 -10.39 -13.78 -8.50
CA ALA A 54 -11.40 -12.75 -8.65
C ALA A 54 -11.51 -11.94 -7.34
N TYR A 55 -11.61 -10.62 -7.47
CA TYR A 55 -11.75 -9.70 -6.36
C TYR A 55 -12.86 -8.68 -6.65
N ASP A 56 -13.49 -8.15 -5.59
CA ASP A 56 -14.56 -7.15 -5.70
C ASP A 56 -14.70 -6.34 -4.40
N ASN A 57 -15.55 -5.31 -4.42
CA ASN A 57 -15.92 -4.50 -3.26
C ASN A 57 -14.70 -3.95 -2.50
N ILE A 58 -13.78 -3.31 -3.23
CA ILE A 58 -12.61 -2.67 -2.64
C ILE A 58 -13.06 -1.42 -1.87
N GLU A 59 -12.76 -1.40 -0.58
CA GLU A 59 -12.93 -0.23 0.27
C GLU A 59 -11.59 0.17 0.88
N ALA A 60 -11.24 1.45 0.75
CA ALA A 60 -10.03 2.01 1.34
C ALA A 60 -10.37 2.96 2.49
N ARG A 61 -9.70 2.77 3.63
CA ARG A 61 -9.73 3.70 4.77
C ARG A 61 -8.34 4.26 4.99
N LYS A 62 -8.19 5.57 4.88
CA LYS A 62 -6.92 6.26 5.11
C LYS A 62 -6.53 6.21 6.59
N VAL A 63 -5.29 5.80 6.86
CA VAL A 63 -4.68 5.75 8.20
C VAL A 63 -3.65 6.87 8.36
N SER A 64 -2.84 7.10 7.32
CA SER A 64 -1.86 8.18 7.27
C SER A 64 -1.72 8.70 5.84
N ASN A 65 -0.80 9.64 5.57
CA ASN A 65 -0.58 10.21 4.24
C ASN A 65 -0.37 9.17 3.14
N ASN A 66 0.27 8.03 3.46
CA ASN A 66 0.59 6.99 2.50
C ASN A 66 0.22 5.58 2.97
N THR A 67 -0.51 5.44 4.08
CA THR A 67 -0.92 4.15 4.63
C THR A 67 -2.43 4.05 4.68
N PHE A 68 -2.97 2.91 4.24
CA PHE A 68 -4.39 2.64 4.14
C PHE A 68 -4.70 1.25 4.69
N TYR A 69 -5.85 1.11 5.34
CA TYR A 69 -6.48 -0.18 5.52
C TYR A 69 -7.39 -0.44 4.33
N ILE A 70 -7.27 -1.62 3.75
CA ILE A 70 -8.03 -2.04 2.59
C ILE A 70 -8.88 -3.23 2.97
N LYS A 71 -10.17 -3.18 2.67
CA LYS A 71 -11.08 -4.31 2.71
C LYS A 71 -11.38 -4.70 1.27
N VAL A 72 -11.32 -5.98 0.96
CA VAL A 72 -11.60 -6.51 -0.38
C VAL A 72 -12.23 -7.87 -0.25
N GLN A 73 -13.23 -8.17 -1.07
CA GLN A 73 -13.76 -9.52 -1.20
C GLN A 73 -12.92 -10.27 -2.22
N VAL A 74 -12.44 -11.46 -1.86
CA VAL A 74 -11.65 -12.31 -2.73
C VAL A 74 -12.34 -13.66 -2.85
N CYS A 75 -12.47 -14.14 -4.08
CA CYS A 75 -13.10 -15.42 -4.33
C CYS A 75 -12.13 -16.59 -4.13
N SER A 76 -12.49 -17.53 -3.28
CA SER A 76 -11.68 -18.72 -2.97
C SER A 76 -11.68 -19.79 -4.07
N SER A 77 -12.63 -19.74 -5.00
CA SER A 77 -12.88 -20.81 -5.97
C SER A 77 -12.22 -20.63 -7.35
N LYS A 78 -11.21 -19.75 -7.50
CA LYS A 78 -10.41 -19.56 -8.74
C LYS A 78 -11.20 -19.63 -10.07
N GLY A 79 -12.41 -19.05 -10.09
CA GLY A 79 -13.26 -19.01 -11.29
C GLY A 79 -14.71 -19.49 -11.12
N SER A 80 -15.09 -20.15 -10.02
CA SER A 80 -16.51 -20.52 -9.78
C SER A 80 -17.28 -19.50 -8.93
N CYS A 81 -16.79 -18.26 -8.87
CA CYS A 81 -17.24 -17.18 -7.99
C CYS A 81 -18.62 -16.62 -8.33
N TYR A 82 -19.03 -16.81 -9.58
CA TYR A 82 -20.27 -16.31 -10.13
C TYR A 82 -21.11 -17.47 -10.64
N GLU A 83 -22.43 -17.28 -10.66
CA GLU A 83 -23.35 -18.22 -11.27
C GLU A 83 -23.13 -18.32 -12.78
N THR A 84 -23.55 -19.43 -13.35
CA THR A 84 -23.53 -19.65 -14.79
C THR A 84 -24.95 -19.98 -15.17
N GLU A 85 -25.54 -19.16 -16.04
CA GLU A 85 -26.86 -19.42 -16.60
C GLU A 85 -26.67 -20.07 -17.97
N TYR A 86 -27.51 -21.07 -18.25
CA TYR A 86 -27.53 -21.75 -19.53
C TYR A 86 -28.60 -21.11 -20.41
N ASP A 87 -28.21 -20.59 -21.56
CA ASP A 87 -29.14 -20.10 -22.56
C ASP A 87 -29.52 -21.24 -23.51
N TYR A 88 -30.75 -21.74 -23.33
CA TYR A 88 -31.33 -22.80 -24.16
C TYR A 88 -31.58 -22.38 -25.61
N THR A 89 -31.59 -21.08 -25.91
CA THR A 89 -31.82 -20.54 -27.25
C THR A 89 -30.55 -20.61 -28.10
N THR A 90 -29.40 -20.34 -27.47
CA THR A 90 -28.08 -20.37 -28.13
C THR A 90 -27.30 -21.65 -27.84
N ASN A 91 -27.80 -22.52 -26.94
CA ASN A 91 -27.07 -23.68 -26.40
C ASN A 91 -25.70 -23.32 -25.82
N THR A 92 -25.58 -22.13 -25.21
CA THR A 92 -24.33 -21.65 -24.61
C THR A 92 -24.49 -21.36 -23.12
N SER A 93 -23.40 -21.54 -22.37
CA SER A 93 -23.33 -21.15 -20.96
C SER A 93 -22.69 -19.77 -20.86
N GLN A 94 -23.35 -18.86 -20.14
CA GLN A 94 -22.82 -17.53 -19.88
C GLN A 94 -22.65 -17.33 -18.38
N ARG A 95 -21.49 -16.80 -17.97
CA ARG A 95 -21.29 -16.35 -16.60
C ARG A 95 -22.22 -15.18 -16.34
N THR A 96 -22.94 -15.22 -15.23
CA THR A 96 -23.76 -14.10 -14.77
C THR A 96 -22.94 -13.22 -13.83
N ASN A 97 -23.51 -12.05 -13.48
CA ASN A 97 -22.96 -11.19 -12.44
C ASN A 97 -23.45 -11.57 -11.03
N LYS A 98 -24.23 -12.66 -10.87
CA LYS A 98 -24.71 -13.11 -9.56
C LYS A 98 -23.59 -13.83 -8.82
N LYS A 99 -23.20 -13.30 -7.67
CA LYS A 99 -22.16 -13.89 -6.81
C LYS A 99 -22.69 -15.14 -6.12
N LYS A 100 -21.85 -16.18 -6.08
CA LYS A 100 -22.06 -17.31 -5.17
C LYS A 100 -21.41 -16.98 -3.84
N GLU A 101 -22.15 -16.33 -2.94
CA GLU A 101 -21.66 -15.79 -1.65
C GLU A 101 -20.77 -16.75 -0.85
N PHE A 102 -21.04 -18.07 -0.91
CA PHE A 102 -20.23 -19.11 -0.25
C PHE A 102 -18.73 -19.07 -0.62
N TRP A 103 -18.40 -18.65 -1.84
CA TRP A 103 -17.02 -18.63 -2.33
C TRP A 103 -16.30 -17.29 -2.10
N TRP A 104 -16.96 -16.30 -1.50
CA TRP A 104 -16.39 -14.97 -1.31
C TRP A 104 -15.97 -14.76 0.13
N ASP A 105 -14.67 -14.57 0.32
CA ASP A 105 -14.09 -14.27 1.62
C ASP A 105 -13.74 -12.78 1.70
N THR A 106 -14.08 -12.14 2.81
CA THR A 106 -13.63 -10.77 3.07
C THR A 106 -12.22 -10.81 3.63
N LYS A 107 -11.29 -10.17 2.93
CA LYS A 107 -9.89 -10.04 3.33
C LYS A 107 -9.57 -8.59 3.68
N LEU A 108 -8.66 -8.43 4.63
CA LEU A 108 -8.20 -7.14 5.13
C LEU A 108 -6.71 -7.01 4.92
N TYR A 109 -6.28 -5.86 4.43
CA TYR A 109 -4.88 -5.59 4.12
C TYR A 109 -4.43 -4.24 4.66
N THR A 110 -3.12 -4.11 4.81
CA THR A 110 -2.45 -2.82 4.97
C THR A 110 -1.72 -2.49 3.67
N LEU A 111 -2.07 -1.37 3.07
CA LEU A 111 -1.38 -0.80 1.91
C LEU A 111 -0.47 0.34 2.38
N VAL A 112 0.81 0.28 2.02
CA VAL A 112 1.78 1.36 2.21
C VAL A 112 2.31 1.79 0.85
N ILE A 113 2.01 3.02 0.45
CA ILE A 113 2.45 3.59 -0.84
C ILE A 113 3.80 4.30 -0.66
N GLY A 114 4.76 3.91 -1.48
CA GLY A 114 6.09 4.52 -1.56
C GLY A 114 6.23 5.52 -2.71
N SER A 115 7.44 6.01 -2.91
CA SER A 115 7.76 6.89 -4.05
C SER A 115 8.08 6.09 -5.31
N GLY A 116 7.77 6.66 -6.48
CA GLY A 116 8.14 6.08 -7.78
C GLY A 116 7.35 4.82 -8.13
N GLY A 117 6.05 4.80 -7.81
CA GLY A 117 5.14 3.68 -8.13
C GLY A 117 5.28 2.46 -7.22
N LYS A 118 6.22 2.46 -6.27
CA LYS A 118 6.41 1.36 -5.31
C LYS A 118 5.29 1.35 -4.28
N TYR A 119 4.86 0.16 -3.88
CA TYR A 119 3.93 -0.03 -2.77
C TYR A 119 4.17 -1.39 -2.10
N LYS A 120 3.63 -1.55 -0.89
CA LYS A 120 3.64 -2.80 -0.14
C LYS A 120 2.21 -3.09 0.33
N MET A 121 1.74 -4.29 0.05
CA MET A 121 0.41 -4.78 0.42
C MET A 121 0.58 -6.02 1.30
N GLU A 122 0.03 -6.00 2.52
CA GLU A 122 0.17 -7.11 3.48
C GLU A 122 -1.20 -7.49 4.04
N GLU A 123 -1.55 -8.78 3.94
CA GLU A 123 -2.80 -9.32 4.51
C GLU A 123 -2.72 -9.31 6.04
N LYS A 124 -3.79 -8.85 6.67
CA LYS A 124 -3.96 -8.88 8.12
C LYS A 124 -4.61 -10.20 8.51
N PHE A 125 -3.77 -11.16 8.92
CA PHE A 125 -4.23 -12.35 9.62
C PHE A 125 -4.40 -11.99 11.10
N ASN A 126 -5.63 -12.09 11.60
CA ASN A 126 -6.09 -11.80 12.97
C ASN A 126 -6.69 -10.40 13.21
N TYR A 127 -7.90 -10.42 13.75
CA TYR A 127 -8.51 -9.37 14.56
C TYR A 127 -8.66 -9.91 15.98
#